data_AF-A0A960SBG0-F1
#
_entry.id   AF-A0A960SBG0-F1
#
_cell.length_a   1.000
_cell.length_b   1.000
_cell.length_c   1.000
_cell.angle_alpha   90.00
_cell.angle_beta   90.00
_cell.angle_gamma   90.00
#
_symmetry.space_group_name_H-M   'P 1'
#
loop_
_entity.id
_entity.type
_entity.pdbx_description
1 polymer ?
#
loop_
_entity_poly.entity_id
_entity_poly.type
_entity_poly.pdbx_seq_one_letter_code
_entity_poly.pdbx_strand_id
1 'polypeptide(L)'
;GYLNIVLPESTLVEACVASHCKRLGKTFYFKGQGEIDVVWLHKQQLQAIEVKWANQLRPADLKSLKHFKSATILGKNPQEGQIDSILSLPVYRFLFDWGQA
;
A
#
# COMPACT_ATOMS: atom_id res chain seq x y z
N GLY A 1 25.95 -10.58 14.62
CA GLY A 1 24.93 -11.44 14.02
C GLY A 1 23.61 -10.70 14.01
N TYR A 2 23.10 -10.35 12.82
CA TYR A 2 21.91 -9.51 12.63
C TYR A 2 20.58 -10.25 12.89
N LEU A 3 20.61 -11.37 13.63
CA LEU A 3 19.53 -12.37 13.63
C LEU A 3 18.39 -12.12 14.64
N ASN A 4 18.42 -11.02 15.40
CA ASN A 4 17.37 -10.70 16.38
C ASN A 4 16.73 -9.31 16.16
N ILE A 5 16.69 -8.82 14.92
CA ILE A 5 15.86 -7.66 14.62
C ILE A 5 14.42 -8.16 14.51
N VAL A 6 13.62 -7.94 15.54
CA VAL A 6 12.16 -8.04 15.45
C VAL A 6 11.73 -6.91 14.51
N LEU A 7 11.40 -7.26 13.27
CA LEU A 7 10.86 -6.31 12.31
C LEU A 7 9.45 -5.88 12.79
N PRO A 8 9.14 -4.58 12.78
CA PRO A 8 7.77 -4.12 13.06
C PRO A 8 6.78 -4.79 12.12
N GLU A 9 5.58 -5.11 12.64
CA GLU A 9 4.52 -5.71 11.81
C GLU A 9 4.21 -4.87 10.57
N SER A 10 4.24 -3.53 10.70
CA SER A 10 4.02 -2.61 9.56
C SER A 10 5.00 -2.87 8.43
N THR A 11 6.29 -3.03 8.75
CA THR A 11 7.35 -3.31 7.76
C THR A 11 7.14 -4.66 7.08
N LEU A 12 6.71 -5.69 7.83
CA LEU A 12 6.39 -7.00 7.25
C LEU A 12 5.21 -6.89 6.27
N VAL A 13 4.17 -6.15 6.65
CA VAL A 13 2.98 -5.99 5.81
C VAL A 13 3.30 -5.16 4.55
N GLU A 14 4.03 -4.06 4.67
CA GLU A 14 4.55 -3.28 3.54
C GLU A 14 5.37 -4.16 2.59
N ALA A 15 6.31 -4.94 3.12
CA ALA A 15 7.13 -5.85 2.32
C ALA A 15 6.30 -6.93 1.62
N CYS A 16 5.28 -7.48 2.29
CA CYS A 16 4.34 -8.43 1.71
C CYS A 16 3.57 -7.82 0.54
N VAL A 17 3.01 -6.63 0.70
CA VAL A 17 2.29 -5.91 -0.36
C VAL A 17 3.22 -5.58 -1.53
N ALA A 18 4.39 -5.00 -1.26
CA ALA A 18 5.37 -4.64 -2.28
C ALA A 18 5.82 -5.86 -3.10
N SER A 19 6.11 -6.97 -2.42
CA SER A 19 6.50 -8.23 -3.06
C SER A 19 5.37 -8.82 -3.89
N HIS A 20 4.13 -8.74 -3.39
CA HIS A 20 2.95 -9.20 -4.11
C HIS A 20 2.74 -8.42 -5.41
N CYS A 21 2.77 -7.09 -5.35
CA CYS A 21 2.67 -6.22 -6.52
C CYS A 21 3.81 -6.49 -7.51
N LYS A 22 5.05 -6.66 -7.01
CA LYS A 22 6.23 -6.93 -7.84
C LYS A 22 6.14 -8.25 -8.61
N ARG A 23 5.52 -9.27 -8.03
CA ARG A 23 5.31 -10.56 -8.69
C ARG A 23 4.34 -10.44 -9.88
N LEU A 24 3.36 -9.55 -9.79
CA LEU A 24 2.24 -9.43 -10.72
C LEU A 24 2.35 -8.27 -11.72
N GLY A 25 3.34 -7.40 -11.56
CA GLY A 25 3.49 -6.24 -12.42
C GLY A 25 4.76 -5.44 -12.17
N LYS A 26 4.87 -4.30 -12.84
CA LYS A 26 5.99 -3.38 -12.64
C LYS A 26 5.72 -2.55 -11.38
N THR A 27 6.67 -2.57 -10.46
CA THR A 27 6.58 -1.84 -9.20
C THR A 27 7.71 -0.84 -9.12
N PHE A 28 7.39 0.36 -8.66
CA PHE A 28 8.29 1.49 -8.54
C PHE A 28 8.22 2.04 -7.12
N TYR A 29 9.36 2.57 -6.69
CA TYR A 29 9.45 3.33 -5.46
C TYR A 29 9.37 4.83 -5.79
N PHE A 30 8.57 5.58 -5.05
CA PHE A 30 8.33 7.00 -5.32
C PHE A 30 8.97 7.89 -4.25
N LYS A 31 10.00 8.66 -4.63
CA LYS A 31 10.64 9.70 -3.81
C LYS A 31 10.15 11.07 -4.26
N GLY A 32 8.98 11.52 -3.79
CA GLY A 32 8.40 12.83 -4.13
C GLY A 32 8.24 13.75 -2.91
N GLN A 33 7.21 14.61 -2.93
CA GLN A 33 6.77 15.42 -1.76
C GLN A 33 6.12 14.56 -0.67
N GLY A 34 6.75 13.44 -0.35
CA GLY A 34 6.28 12.35 0.50
C GLY A 34 6.57 11.00 -0.15
N GLU A 35 6.73 9.99 0.70
CA GLU A 35 6.95 8.61 0.30
C GLU A 35 5.59 7.96 0.00
N ILE A 36 5.58 7.08 -0.99
CA ILE A 36 4.47 6.15 -1.24
C ILE A 36 5.09 4.76 -1.21
N ASP A 37 4.53 3.88 -0.40
CA ASP A 37 5.11 2.55 -0.16
C ASP A 37 5.26 1.76 -1.46
N VAL A 38 4.22 1.80 -2.31
CA VAL A 38 4.19 1.04 -3.56
C VAL A 38 3.50 1.85 -4.67
N VAL A 39 4.21 2.06 -5.79
CA VAL A 39 3.58 2.46 -7.04
C VAL A 39 3.57 1.28 -8.00
N TRP A 40 2.40 0.82 -8.39
CA TRP A 40 2.21 -0.42 -9.14
C TRP A 40 1.55 -0.15 -10.50
N LEU A 41 2.20 -0.57 -11.57
CA LEU A 41 1.65 -0.54 -12.92
C LEU A 41 1.10 -1.93 -13.28
N HIS A 42 -0.22 -2.04 -13.32
CA HIS A 42 -0.94 -3.25 -13.66
C HIS A 42 -2.04 -2.95 -14.69
N LYS A 43 -2.16 -3.77 -15.73
CA LYS A 43 -3.14 -3.59 -16.83
C LYS A 43 -3.18 -2.15 -17.40
N GLN A 44 -2.00 -1.56 -17.58
CA GLN A 44 -1.79 -0.18 -18.05
C GLN A 44 -2.34 0.93 -17.13
N GLN A 45 -2.71 0.60 -15.89
CA GLN A 45 -3.12 1.56 -14.87
C GLN A 45 -2.06 1.68 -13.79
N LEU A 46 -1.71 2.91 -13.45
CA LEU A 46 -0.79 3.22 -12.36
C LEU A 46 -1.59 3.38 -11.06
N GLN A 47 -1.32 2.51 -10.10
CA GLN A 47 -1.92 2.51 -8.78
C GLN A 47 -0.90 2.96 -7.75
N ALA A 48 -1.19 4.03 -7.00
CA ALA A 48 -0.48 4.33 -5.77
C ALA A 48 -1.10 3.53 -4.63
N ILE A 49 -0.27 2.88 -3.82
CA ILE A 49 -0.69 2.05 -2.70
C ILE A 49 0.09 2.51 -1.48
N GLU A 50 -0.67 2.86 -0.45
CA GLU A 50 -0.15 3.20 0.86
C GLU A 50 -0.59 2.12 1.86
N VAL A 51 0.33 1.56 2.62
CA VAL A 51 0.06 0.56 3.65
C VAL A 51 0.05 1.24 5.01
N LYS A 52 -1.07 1.13 5.72
CA LYS A 52 -1.24 1.68 7.07
C LYS A 52 -1.66 0.58 8.03
N TRP A 53 -0.66 0.01 8.69
CA TRP A 53 -0.87 -0.99 9.74
C TRP A 53 -1.11 -0.39 11.14
N ALA A 54 -0.97 0.94 11.27
CA ALA A 54 -1.27 1.68 12.50
C ALA A 54 -2.78 1.95 12.67
N ASN A 55 -3.20 2.29 13.89
CA ASN A 55 -4.59 2.66 14.20
C ASN A 55 -5.01 4.04 13.66
N GLN A 56 -4.05 4.87 13.25
CA GLN A 56 -4.31 6.26 12.86
C GLN A 56 -3.55 6.61 11.58
N LEU A 57 -4.27 7.22 10.64
CA LEU A 57 -3.72 7.83 9.44
C LEU A 57 -3.39 9.30 9.72
N ARG A 58 -2.17 9.72 9.38
CA ARG A 58 -1.77 11.11 9.49
C ARG A 58 -2.16 11.84 8.20
N PRO A 59 -2.72 13.05 8.25
CA PRO A 59 -3.07 13.82 7.06
C PRO A 59 -1.90 14.06 6.10
N ALA A 60 -0.65 14.06 6.61
CA ALA A 60 0.55 14.20 5.78
C ALA A 60 0.73 13.04 4.79
N ASP A 61 0.39 11.81 5.20
CA ASP A 61 0.52 10.62 4.37
C ASP A 61 -0.45 10.66 3.17
N LEU A 62 -1.61 11.29 3.35
CA LEU A 62 -2.65 11.42 2.32
C LEU A 62 -2.31 12.44 1.22
N LYS A 63 -1.46 13.44 1.52
CA LYS A 63 -1.13 14.50 0.54
C LYS A 63 -0.47 13.94 -0.72
N SER A 64 0.43 12.97 -0.56
CA SER A 64 1.13 12.33 -1.69
C SER A 64 0.19 11.54 -2.58
N LEU A 65 -0.77 10.83 -1.98
CA LEU A 65 -1.72 9.98 -2.69
C LEU A 65 -2.66 10.78 -3.59
N LYS A 66 -3.03 12.00 -3.18
CA LYS A 66 -3.92 12.88 -3.96
C LYS A 66 -3.34 13.30 -5.32
N HIS A 67 -2.04 13.14 -5.55
CA HIS A 67 -1.42 13.40 -6.85
C HIS A 67 -1.64 12.27 -7.87
N PHE A 68 -2.13 11.11 -7.43
CA PHE A 68 -2.36 9.95 -8.28
C PHE A 68 -3.83 9.87 -8.67
N LYS A 69 -4.09 9.57 -9.96
CA LYS A 69 -5.46 9.34 -10.46
C LYS A 69 -6.13 8.14 -9.80
N SER A 70 -5.33 7.17 -9.38
CA SER A 70 -5.78 5.97 -8.70
C SER A 70 -4.89 5.70 -7.49
N ALA A 71 -5.49 5.69 -6.31
CA ALA A 71 -4.82 5.47 -5.05
C ALA A 71 -5.64 4.52 -4.17
N THR A 72 -4.96 3.70 -3.37
CA THR A 72 -5.58 2.81 -2.40
C THR A 72 -4.79 2.83 -1.10
N ILE A 73 -5.52 2.89 0.01
CA ILE A 73 -4.98 2.73 1.35
C ILE A 73 -5.26 1.29 1.77
N LEU A 74 -4.23 0.55 2.15
CA LEU A 74 -4.37 -0.81 2.66
C LEU A 74 -4.18 -0.81 4.17
N GLY A 75 -5.13 -1.37 4.89
CA GLY A 75 -5.09 -1.39 6.34
C GLY A 75 -5.47 -2.73 6.95
N LYS A 76 -5.40 -2.78 8.28
CA LYS A 76 -5.83 -3.95 9.07
C LYS A 76 -7.35 -4.02 9.27
N ASN A 77 -8.07 -2.93 9.03
CA ASN A 77 -9.51 -2.89 9.20
C ASN A 77 -10.17 -3.86 8.21
N PRO A 78 -11.02 -4.81 8.66
CA PRO A 78 -11.71 -5.73 7.76
C PRO A 78 -12.79 -5.08 6.90
N GLN A 79 -13.18 -3.84 7.20
CA GLN A 79 -14.18 -3.12 6.41
C GLN A 79 -13.52 -2.29 5.30
N GLU A 80 -14.02 -2.48 4.08
CA GLU A 80 -13.79 -1.56 2.97
C GLU A 80 -14.50 -0.23 3.24
N GLY A 81 -13.89 0.86 2.77
CA GLY A 81 -14.50 2.18 2.84
C GLY A 81 -13.70 3.22 2.08
N GLN A 82 -13.85 4.47 2.48
CA GLN A 82 -13.09 5.59 1.94
C GLN A 82 -12.51 6.44 3.06
N ILE A 83 -11.29 6.91 2.86
CA ILE A 83 -10.62 7.86 3.74
C ILE A 83 -10.18 9.02 2.88
N ASP A 84 -10.75 10.21 3.13
CA ASP A 84 -10.46 11.42 2.34
C ASP A 84 -10.68 11.19 0.83
N SER A 85 -11.80 10.52 0.50
CA SER A 85 -12.21 10.09 -0.85
C SER A 85 -11.28 9.08 -1.55
N ILE A 86 -10.29 8.53 -0.85
CA ILE A 86 -9.41 7.47 -1.34
C ILE A 86 -9.95 6.11 -0.87
N LEU A 87 -9.97 5.13 -1.77
CA LEU A 87 -10.40 3.77 -1.46
C LEU A 87 -9.52 3.17 -0.35
N SER A 88 -10.15 2.62 0.70
CA SER A 88 -9.49 1.92 1.79
C SER A 88 -9.91 0.46 1.80
N LEU A 89 -8.95 -0.45 1.69
CA LEU A 89 -9.19 -1.90 1.65
C LEU A 89 -8.46 -2.62 2.79
N PRO A 90 -8.99 -3.76 3.25
CA PRO A 90 -8.21 -4.69 4.06
C PRO A 90 -7.03 -5.26 3.24
N VAL A 91 -5.84 -5.35 3.84
CA VAL A 91 -4.66 -5.93 3.17
C VAL A 91 -4.95 -7.33 2.63
N TYR A 92 -5.62 -8.19 3.43
CA TYR A 92 -5.92 -9.55 3.01
C TYR A 92 -6.81 -9.59 1.75
N ARG A 93 -7.74 -8.63 1.62
CA ARG A 93 -8.66 -8.56 0.49
C ARG A 93 -7.90 -8.19 -0.78
N PHE A 94 -7.01 -7.20 -0.69
CA PHE A 94 -6.13 -6.82 -1.79
C PHE A 94 -5.25 -7.99 -2.25
N LEU A 95 -4.61 -8.70 -1.31
CA LEU A 95 -3.74 -9.83 -1.65
C LEU A 95 -4.51 -11.01 -2.28
N PHE A 96 -5.78 -11.21 -1.90
CA PHE A 96 -6.61 -12.27 -2.47
C PHE A 96 -7.11 -11.92 -3.87
N ASP A 97 -7.75 -10.75 -4.02
CA ASP A 97 -8.41 -10.34 -5.27
C ASP A 97 -7.40 -10.15 -6.41
N TRP A 98 -6.25 -9.54 -6.11
CA TRP A 98 -5.21 -9.33 -7.11
C TRP A 98 -4.26 -10.52 -7.24
N GLY A 99 -4.31 -11.50 -6.33
CA GLY A 99 -3.56 -12.76 -6.45
C GLY A 99 -4.05 -13.70 -7.56
N GLN A 100 -5.27 -13.48 -8.05
CA GLN A 100 -5.93 -14.30 -9.07
C GLN A 100 -5.87 -13.70 -10.48
N ALA A 101 -5.22 -12.54 -10.65
CA ALA A 101 -5.33 -11.68 -11.83
C ALA A 101 -4.22 -11.82 -12.87
#